data_AF-A0A3Q3K144-F1
#
_entry.id   AF-A0A3Q3K144-F1
#
_cell.length_a   1.000
_cell.length_b   1.000
_cell.length_c   1.000
_cell.angle_alpha   90.00
_cell.angle_beta   90.00
_cell.angle_gamma   90.00
#
_symmetry.space_group_name_H-M   'P 1'
#
loop_
_entity.id
_entity.type
_entity.pdbx_description
1 polymer ?
#
loop_
_entity_poly.entity_id
_entity_poly.type
_entity_poly.pdbx_seq_one_letter_code
_entity_poly.pdbx_strand_id
1 'polypeptide(L)'
;MRTAEVIGIYPTYFQIFKFFSPADTRGNIGKLCSELHLPPFEDDGGYTIQRMEELKDLIVKDCKLHILYHAYTDHLTKEKEHLHDEFVSIKKDIVVCMDDLEQQQETSFEMDVMYGDEEAFCLSNDNISALKLLLSQLQEYKAENEVLCSIPQEEREALFEHMVKSKKKNIEALQDEIQRLEVLKMQSMKSITEAIRASMAELFFAVKNSSRFLFHIMMMISVKSCSNYLRDWTLYLELDKKANDPSRFNNRGCNLLKEEKQRTDLQKSLPKLENSLKAQTDVWEQEYGKEFLVHRQNFLEYVQQQWDHHHTEKEREPKLKRQLKKTKQIQEDMLYGTVVRTPSQRQIAGTPTPGKARKLTGPSTISTPTTFLSAALGGTTCESSIQKPPLSASTCDLTEASKSNVKTGLLNSTVSHQ
;
A
#
# COMPACT_ATOMS: atom_id res chain seq x y z
N MET A 1 23.78 -2.74 79.20
CA MET A 1 24.97 -2.81 80.09
C MET A 1 24.67 -2.23 81.49
N ARG A 2 23.51 -2.54 82.11
CA ARG A 2 23.13 -2.05 83.45
C ARG A 2 22.35 -3.10 84.24
N THR A 3 23.08 -4.09 84.76
CA THR A 3 22.54 -5.12 85.68
C THR A 3 23.31 -5.18 87.01
N ALA A 4 24.24 -4.23 87.23
CA ALA A 4 25.12 -4.18 88.40
C ALA A 4 24.59 -3.31 89.55
N GLU A 5 23.66 -2.38 89.29
CA GLU A 5 23.26 -1.34 90.25
C GLU A 5 22.26 -1.84 91.32
N VAL A 6 21.63 -3.00 91.12
CA VAL A 6 20.65 -3.59 92.08
C VAL A 6 21.31 -3.94 93.43
N ILE A 7 22.63 -4.14 93.47
CA ILE A 7 23.38 -4.37 94.71
C ILE A 7 23.39 -3.11 95.62
N GLY A 8 23.20 -1.91 95.06
CA GLY A 8 23.32 -0.63 95.78
C GLY A 8 22.25 -0.35 96.83
N ILE A 9 21.06 -0.95 96.74
CA ILE A 9 19.92 -0.68 97.64
C ILE A 9 19.89 -1.66 98.85
N TYR A 10 20.50 -2.84 98.72
CA TYR A 10 20.50 -3.88 99.75
C TYR A 10 21.48 -3.76 100.94
N PRO A 11 22.45 -2.81 101.03
CA PRO A 11 23.33 -2.72 102.21
C PRO A 11 22.57 -2.58 103.54
N THR A 12 21.47 -1.84 103.56
CA THR A 12 20.66 -1.59 104.76
C THR A 12 19.93 -2.85 105.24
N TYR A 13 19.16 -3.51 104.36
CA TYR A 13 18.42 -4.72 104.71
C TYR A 13 19.33 -5.90 105.09
N PHE A 14 20.49 -6.05 104.44
CA PHE A 14 21.45 -7.09 104.80
C PHE A 14 22.24 -6.77 106.08
N GLN A 15 22.41 -5.49 106.43
CA GLN A 15 22.96 -5.08 107.73
C GLN A 15 21.98 -5.32 108.89
N ILE A 16 20.67 -5.11 108.69
CA ILE A 16 19.65 -5.38 109.71
C ILE A 16 19.73 -6.85 110.18
N PHE A 17 19.85 -7.80 109.27
CA PHE A 17 20.04 -9.22 109.62
C PHE A 17 21.38 -9.53 110.30
N LYS A 18 22.44 -8.73 110.06
CA LYS A 18 23.73 -8.89 110.75
C LYS A 18 23.76 -8.30 112.16
N PHE A 19 22.92 -7.32 112.47
CA PHE A 19 22.88 -6.68 113.80
C PHE A 19 22.00 -7.42 114.82
N PHE A 20 21.11 -8.31 114.38
CA PHE A 20 20.28 -9.14 115.26
C PHE A 20 20.74 -10.61 115.28
N SER A 21 21.97 -10.84 115.76
CA SER A 21 22.36 -12.14 116.35
C SER A 21 21.61 -12.30 117.68
N PRO A 22 20.63 -13.22 117.82
CA PRO A 22 19.82 -13.30 119.04
C PRO A 22 20.56 -13.95 120.24
N ALA A 23 21.84 -14.28 120.07
CA ALA A 23 22.68 -14.88 121.10
C ALA A 23 23.41 -13.83 121.94
N ASP A 24 24.05 -12.84 121.29
CA ASP A 24 24.86 -11.82 121.96
C ASP A 24 24.01 -10.87 122.84
N THR A 25 22.79 -10.56 122.39
CA THR A 25 21.82 -9.78 123.18
C THR A 25 21.31 -10.55 124.39
N ARG A 26 21.01 -11.85 124.26
CA ARG A 26 20.62 -12.73 125.38
C ARG A 26 21.72 -12.86 126.43
N GLY A 27 22.99 -12.99 126.01
CA GLY A 27 24.13 -13.08 126.92
C GLY A 27 24.27 -11.85 127.83
N ASN A 28 24.11 -10.65 127.27
CA ASN A 28 24.16 -9.41 128.04
C ASN A 28 22.96 -9.23 128.99
N ILE A 29 21.74 -9.59 128.55
CA ILE A 29 20.53 -9.48 129.38
C ILE A 29 20.61 -10.41 130.60
N GLY A 30 21.01 -11.68 130.42
CA GLY A 30 21.16 -12.63 131.54
C GLY A 30 22.19 -12.18 132.58
N LYS A 31 23.28 -11.52 132.13
CA LYS A 31 24.29 -10.95 133.02
C LYS A 31 23.73 -9.75 133.82
N LEU A 32 23.01 -8.84 133.17
CA LEU A 32 22.35 -7.70 133.82
C LEU A 32 21.30 -8.14 134.85
N CYS A 33 20.46 -9.14 134.55
CA CYS A 33 19.52 -9.70 135.52
C CYS A 33 20.24 -10.26 136.76
N SER A 34 21.38 -10.93 136.57
CA SER A 34 22.20 -11.49 137.65
C SER A 34 22.82 -10.41 138.54
N GLU A 35 23.40 -9.36 137.93
CA GLU A 35 24.00 -8.23 138.64
C GLU A 35 22.94 -7.40 139.40
N LEU A 36 21.70 -7.34 138.90
CA LEU A 36 20.58 -6.61 139.52
C LEU A 36 19.70 -7.45 140.47
N HIS A 37 19.99 -8.75 140.68
CA HIS A 37 19.16 -9.68 141.46
C HIS A 37 17.68 -9.75 140.98
N LEU A 38 17.47 -9.59 139.67
CA LEU A 38 16.17 -9.78 139.03
C LEU A 38 16.01 -11.25 138.59
N PRO A 39 14.77 -11.79 138.56
CA PRO A 39 14.53 -13.13 138.02
C PRO A 39 14.98 -13.22 136.55
N PRO A 40 15.35 -14.42 136.06
CA PRO A 40 15.72 -14.61 134.66
C PRO A 40 14.59 -14.16 133.71
N PHE A 41 14.97 -13.53 132.60
CA PHE A 41 13.99 -13.18 131.57
C PHE A 41 13.60 -14.43 130.77
N GLU A 42 12.37 -14.88 130.96
CA GLU A 42 11.79 -16.01 130.20
C GLU A 42 11.33 -15.52 128.82
N ASP A 43 12.20 -15.69 127.81
CA ASP A 43 11.87 -15.48 126.39
C ASP A 43 11.04 -16.67 125.87
N ASP A 44 9.74 -16.45 125.68
CA ASP A 44 8.78 -17.44 125.16
C ASP A 44 8.95 -17.61 123.63
N GLY A 45 10.16 -18.05 123.25
CA GLY A 45 10.80 -17.80 121.95
C GLY A 45 10.12 -18.42 120.73
N GLY A 46 9.08 -19.24 120.91
CA GLY A 46 8.23 -19.72 119.81
C GLY A 46 7.52 -18.58 119.09
N TYR A 47 6.97 -17.61 119.83
CA TYR A 47 6.31 -16.43 119.26
C TYR A 47 7.28 -15.55 118.46
N THR A 48 8.52 -15.43 118.96
CA THR A 48 9.58 -14.62 118.35
C THR A 48 10.09 -15.23 117.04
N ILE A 49 10.25 -16.56 116.99
CA ILE A 49 10.69 -17.29 115.79
C ILE A 49 9.59 -17.29 114.72
N GLN A 50 8.34 -17.62 115.08
CA GLN A 50 7.24 -17.67 114.10
C GLN A 50 7.05 -16.30 113.41
N ARG A 51 7.13 -15.20 114.17
CA ARG A 51 7.05 -13.84 113.64
C ARG A 51 8.22 -13.46 112.74
N MET A 52 9.41 -14.04 112.93
CA MET A 52 10.53 -13.90 111.98
C MET A 52 10.29 -14.70 110.70
N GLU A 53 9.69 -15.89 110.79
CA GLU A 53 9.33 -16.71 109.61
C GLU A 53 8.30 -15.98 108.74
N GLU A 54 7.23 -15.43 109.35
CA GLU A 54 6.23 -14.59 108.69
C GLU A 54 6.87 -13.37 107.99
N LEU A 55 7.87 -12.74 108.61
CA LEU A 55 8.57 -11.59 108.04
C LEU A 55 9.47 -11.96 106.85
N LYS A 56 10.17 -13.10 106.90
CA LYS A 56 10.90 -13.64 105.72
C LYS A 56 9.95 -13.89 104.57
N ASP A 57 8.80 -14.49 104.86
CA ASP A 57 7.81 -14.90 103.87
C ASP A 57 7.16 -13.68 103.19
N LEU A 58 7.03 -12.55 103.90
CA LEU A 58 6.64 -11.25 103.35
C LEU A 58 7.74 -10.67 102.45
N ILE A 59 8.99 -10.60 102.92
CA ILE A 59 10.14 -10.12 102.12
C ILE A 59 10.29 -10.93 100.82
N VAL A 60 10.10 -12.25 100.87
CA VAL A 60 10.14 -13.12 99.69
C VAL A 60 8.98 -12.83 98.71
N LYS A 61 7.81 -12.40 99.18
CA LYS A 61 6.68 -11.98 98.33
C LYS A 61 6.98 -10.63 97.67
N ASP A 62 7.49 -9.66 98.42
CA ASP A 62 7.85 -8.33 97.90
C ASP A 62 8.97 -8.40 96.87
N CYS A 63 10.03 -9.18 97.13
CA CYS A 63 11.09 -9.43 96.16
C CYS A 63 10.57 -10.09 94.86
N LYS A 64 9.64 -11.06 94.96
CA LYS A 64 9.01 -11.67 93.78
C LYS A 64 8.16 -10.65 92.99
N LEU A 65 7.39 -9.81 93.69
CA LEU A 65 6.57 -8.77 93.07
C LEU A 65 7.44 -7.73 92.35
N HIS A 66 8.56 -7.31 92.96
CA HIS A 66 9.52 -6.39 92.34
C HIS A 66 10.16 -6.99 91.08
N ILE A 67 10.57 -8.26 91.11
CA ILE A 67 11.13 -8.96 89.93
C ILE A 67 10.10 -9.06 88.80
N LEU A 68 8.83 -9.37 89.12
CA LEU A 68 7.74 -9.41 88.13
C LEU A 68 7.46 -8.02 87.53
N TYR A 69 7.47 -6.97 88.35
CA TYR A 69 7.26 -5.61 87.88
C TYR A 69 8.41 -5.15 86.97
N HIS A 70 9.66 -5.46 87.31
CA HIS A 70 10.83 -5.19 86.46
C HIS A 70 10.71 -5.91 85.11
N ALA A 71 10.40 -7.22 85.12
CA ALA A 71 10.23 -8.01 83.90
C ALA A 71 9.08 -7.50 83.01
N TYR A 72 7.99 -7.00 83.61
CA TYR A 72 6.89 -6.38 82.89
C TYR A 72 7.28 -5.03 82.28
N THR A 73 8.01 -4.18 83.01
CA THR A 73 8.53 -2.92 82.44
C THR A 73 9.60 -3.15 81.37
N ASP A 74 10.45 -4.17 81.50
CA ASP A 74 11.39 -4.59 80.44
C ASP A 74 10.63 -5.03 79.17
N HIS A 75 9.52 -5.75 79.33
CA HIS A 75 8.66 -6.16 78.22
C HIS A 75 8.01 -4.95 77.54
N LEU A 76 7.38 -4.04 78.29
CA LEU A 76 6.75 -2.85 77.72
C LEU A 76 7.78 -1.93 77.04
N THR A 77 9.02 -1.86 77.55
CA THR A 77 10.10 -1.08 76.93
C THR A 77 10.46 -1.65 75.56
N LYS A 78 10.63 -2.97 75.45
CA LYS A 78 10.92 -3.66 74.18
C LYS A 78 9.78 -3.60 73.18
N GLU A 79 8.54 -3.69 73.65
CA GLU A 79 7.35 -3.55 72.79
C GLU A 79 7.29 -2.13 72.19
N LYS A 80 7.58 -1.09 72.99
CA LYS A 80 7.68 0.29 72.49
C LYS A 80 8.82 0.45 71.48
N GLU A 81 9.99 -0.13 71.77
CA GLU A 81 11.17 -0.12 70.88
C GLU A 81 10.83 -0.76 69.52
N HIS A 82 10.23 -1.95 69.52
CA HIS A 82 9.77 -2.66 68.32
C HIS A 82 8.72 -1.87 67.51
N LEU A 83 7.72 -1.29 68.17
CA LEU A 83 6.69 -0.49 67.48
C LEU A 83 7.25 0.81 66.90
N HIS A 84 8.28 1.40 67.53
CA HIS A 84 8.98 2.57 67.01
C HIS A 84 9.82 2.22 65.78
N ASP A 85 10.58 1.12 65.81
CA ASP A 85 11.35 0.62 64.65
C ASP A 85 10.42 0.31 63.46
N GLU A 86 9.27 -0.32 63.71
CA GLU A 86 8.27 -0.59 62.67
C GLU A 86 7.68 0.71 62.09
N PHE A 87 7.35 1.70 62.94
CA PHE A 87 6.90 3.02 62.51
C PHE A 87 7.94 3.74 61.64
N VAL A 88 9.20 3.81 62.08
CA VAL A 88 10.28 4.50 61.35
C VAL A 88 10.54 3.84 59.99
N SER A 89 10.50 2.51 59.93
CA SER A 89 10.62 1.78 58.65
C SER A 89 9.46 2.11 57.70
N ILE A 90 8.21 2.07 58.17
CA ILE A 90 7.03 2.33 57.32
C ILE A 90 6.97 3.81 56.90
N LYS A 91 7.27 4.75 57.80
CA LYS A 91 7.39 6.19 57.48
C LYS A 91 8.38 6.42 56.34
N LYS A 92 9.56 5.80 56.41
CA LYS A 92 10.59 5.92 55.37
C LYS A 92 10.11 5.42 54.00
N ASP A 93 9.42 4.28 53.96
CA ASP A 93 8.89 3.73 52.70
C ASP A 93 7.74 4.59 52.15
N ILE A 94 6.88 5.14 53.02
CA ILE A 94 5.84 6.12 52.64
C ILE A 94 6.46 7.38 52.01
N VAL A 95 7.51 7.94 52.62
CA VAL A 95 8.23 9.12 52.09
C VAL A 95 8.77 8.84 50.68
N VAL A 96 9.42 7.68 50.48
CA VAL A 96 9.96 7.29 49.17
C VAL A 96 8.84 7.12 48.12
N CYS A 97 7.70 6.52 48.50
CA CYS A 97 6.56 6.39 47.60
C CYS A 97 5.94 7.76 47.23
N MET A 98 5.73 8.64 48.20
CA MET A 98 5.22 10.01 47.98
C MET A 98 6.15 10.80 47.04
N ASP A 99 7.48 10.73 47.22
CA ASP A 99 8.48 11.42 46.39
C ASP A 99 8.60 10.87 44.95
N ASP A 100 8.46 9.55 44.76
CA ASP A 100 8.44 8.93 43.43
C ASP A 100 7.15 9.29 42.68
N LEU A 101 6.00 9.32 43.37
CA LEU A 101 4.68 9.69 42.81
C LEU A 101 4.49 11.20 42.61
N GLU A 102 5.29 12.03 43.29
CA GLU A 102 5.12 13.49 43.40
C GLU A 102 3.77 13.90 44.01
N GLN A 103 3.27 13.09 44.94
CA GLN A 103 1.98 13.26 45.61
C GLN A 103 2.10 14.25 46.79
N GLN A 104 1.07 15.09 46.97
CA GLN A 104 0.96 15.99 48.12
C GLN A 104 0.17 15.31 49.24
N GLN A 105 0.44 15.68 50.50
CA GLN A 105 -0.38 15.23 51.62
C GLN A 105 -1.73 15.94 51.59
N GLU A 106 -2.82 15.19 51.65
CA GLU A 106 -4.18 15.73 51.70
C GLU A 106 -4.81 15.60 53.09
N THR A 107 -4.40 14.61 53.89
CA THR A 107 -4.90 14.43 55.27
C THR A 107 -3.94 14.92 56.34
N SER A 108 -4.49 15.25 57.52
CA SER A 108 -3.69 15.59 58.70
C SER A 108 -2.82 14.43 59.20
N PHE A 109 -3.21 13.19 58.90
CA PHE A 109 -2.41 12.01 59.23
C PHE A 109 -1.18 11.90 58.32
N GLU A 110 -1.33 12.10 57.00
CA GLU A 110 -0.19 12.15 56.09
C GLU A 110 0.79 13.29 56.45
N MET A 111 0.30 14.47 56.81
CA MET A 111 1.16 15.57 57.24
C MET A 111 1.96 15.24 58.52
N ASP A 112 1.34 14.56 59.49
CA ASP A 112 2.01 14.12 60.72
C ASP A 112 3.00 12.97 60.46
N VAL A 113 2.67 12.02 59.56
CA VAL A 113 3.60 10.97 59.13
C VAL A 113 4.78 11.53 58.35
N MET A 114 4.59 12.53 57.50
CA MET A 114 5.65 13.10 56.64
C MET A 114 6.54 14.12 57.37
N TYR A 115 5.96 15.00 58.20
CA TYR A 115 6.66 16.14 58.84
C TYR A 115 6.57 16.18 60.37
N GLY A 116 5.81 15.26 60.99
CA GLY A 116 5.74 15.14 62.44
C GLY A 116 7.00 14.55 63.07
N ASP A 117 7.14 14.81 64.37
CA ASP A 117 8.25 14.36 65.21
C ASP A 117 8.11 12.86 65.53
N GLU A 118 9.16 12.10 65.23
CA GLU A 118 9.21 10.65 65.39
C GLU A 118 9.24 10.21 66.87
N GLU A 119 9.69 11.09 67.76
CA GLU A 119 9.69 10.86 69.21
C GLU A 119 8.31 11.15 69.84
N ALA A 120 7.50 11.99 69.18
CA ALA A 120 6.16 12.41 69.62
C ALA A 120 5.01 11.55 69.06
N PHE A 121 5.25 10.77 67.99
CA PHE A 121 4.21 10.01 67.31
C PHE A 121 3.54 8.96 68.21
N CYS A 122 2.21 8.91 68.18
CA CYS A 122 1.42 7.98 68.99
C CYS A 122 1.50 6.55 68.43
N LEU A 123 2.35 5.71 69.02
CA LEU A 123 2.52 4.28 68.71
C LEU A 123 1.34 3.40 69.18
N SER A 124 0.12 3.70 68.73
CA SER A 124 -1.06 2.84 68.92
C SER A 124 -1.16 1.79 67.81
N ASN A 125 -1.79 0.65 68.11
CA ASN A 125 -2.04 -0.39 67.10
C ASN A 125 -2.89 0.13 65.92
N ASP A 126 -3.83 1.04 66.20
CA ASP A 126 -4.67 1.68 65.19
C ASP A 126 -3.83 2.60 64.26
N ASN A 127 -2.90 3.37 64.81
CA ASN A 127 -2.01 4.24 64.03
C ASN A 127 -1.01 3.44 63.20
N ILE A 128 -0.42 2.38 63.75
CA ILE A 128 0.45 1.44 63.02
C ILE A 128 -0.34 0.73 61.90
N SER A 129 -1.62 0.42 62.13
CA SER A 129 -2.50 -0.14 61.09
C SER A 129 -2.83 0.87 59.99
N ALA A 130 -3.06 2.14 60.34
CA ALA A 130 -3.29 3.22 59.39
C ALA A 130 -2.05 3.54 58.54
N LEU A 131 -0.85 3.50 59.13
CA LEU A 131 0.44 3.57 58.43
C LEU A 131 0.59 2.45 57.38
N LYS A 132 0.30 1.20 57.77
CA LYS A 132 0.36 0.04 56.87
C LYS A 132 -0.65 0.17 55.72
N LEU A 133 -1.85 0.69 56.00
CA LEU A 133 -2.87 0.95 54.97
C LEU A 133 -2.43 2.04 53.98
N LEU A 134 -1.90 3.17 54.47
CA LEU A 134 -1.40 4.26 53.63
C LEU A 134 -0.25 3.79 52.71
N LEU A 135 0.72 3.04 53.26
CA LEU A 135 1.80 2.46 52.44
C LEU A 135 1.25 1.51 51.36
N SER A 136 0.28 0.66 51.70
CA SER A 136 -0.37 -0.25 50.74
C SER A 136 -1.06 0.50 49.60
N GLN A 137 -1.76 1.59 49.90
CA GLN A 137 -2.46 2.42 48.90
C GLN A 137 -1.48 3.13 47.95
N LEU A 138 -0.37 3.66 48.49
CA LEU A 138 0.69 4.29 47.68
C LEU A 138 1.40 3.25 46.79
N GLN A 139 1.63 2.03 47.29
CA GLN A 139 2.23 0.95 46.52
C GLN A 139 1.30 0.44 45.42
N GLU A 140 0.00 0.32 45.68
CA GLU A 140 -1.01 -0.05 44.69
C GLU A 140 -1.10 1.01 43.58
N TYR A 141 -1.20 2.30 43.93
CA TYR A 141 -1.20 3.39 42.94
C TYR A 141 0.11 3.49 42.13
N LYS A 142 1.27 3.19 42.75
CA LYS A 142 2.54 3.09 42.03
C LYS A 142 2.54 1.92 41.04
N ALA A 143 1.99 0.76 41.42
CA ALA A 143 1.87 -0.40 40.53
C ALA A 143 0.91 -0.15 39.35
N GLU A 144 -0.22 0.54 39.57
CA GLU A 144 -1.12 0.95 38.48
C GLU A 144 -0.41 1.85 37.46
N ASN A 145 0.36 2.83 37.93
CA ASN A 145 1.14 3.73 37.08
C ASN A 145 2.26 2.99 36.31
N GLU A 146 2.91 1.99 36.92
CA GLU A 146 3.92 1.15 36.24
C GLU A 146 3.29 0.22 35.18
N VAL A 147 2.12 -0.36 35.45
CA VAL A 147 1.37 -1.15 34.45
C VAL A 147 0.97 -0.28 33.26
N LEU A 148 0.47 0.93 33.49
CA LEU A 148 0.13 1.88 32.43
C LEU A 148 1.35 2.28 31.57
N CYS A 149 2.56 2.25 32.15
CA CYS A 149 3.82 2.62 31.48
C CYS A 149 4.58 1.41 30.89
N SER A 150 3.90 0.29 30.61
CA SER A 150 4.52 -0.96 30.12
C SER A 150 4.99 -0.92 28.65
N ILE A 151 5.96 -0.07 28.36
CA ILE A 151 6.63 0.04 27.05
C ILE A 151 7.55 -1.19 26.82
N PRO A 152 7.56 -1.82 25.62
CA PRO A 152 8.44 -2.95 25.29
C PRO A 152 9.92 -2.68 25.55
N GLN A 153 10.66 -3.71 25.97
CA GLN A 153 12.07 -3.59 26.39
C GLN A 153 12.98 -3.00 25.30
N GLU A 154 12.73 -3.31 24.02
CA GLU A 154 13.55 -2.88 22.88
C GLU A 154 13.45 -1.36 22.59
N GLU A 155 12.36 -0.69 23.00
CA GLU A 155 12.23 0.77 22.91
C GLU A 155 12.85 1.49 24.13
N ARG A 156 13.00 0.76 25.24
CA ARG A 156 13.45 1.29 26.54
C ARG A 156 14.94 1.67 26.56
N GLU A 157 15.76 0.98 25.78
CA GLU A 157 17.22 1.23 25.69
C GLU A 157 17.58 2.52 24.92
N ALA A 158 16.61 3.12 24.21
CA ALA A 158 16.78 4.39 23.49
C ALA A 158 16.25 5.62 24.27
N LEU A 159 15.52 5.41 25.37
CA LEU A 159 14.93 6.47 26.18
C LEU A 159 15.90 6.93 27.27
N PHE A 160 16.08 8.25 27.40
CA PHE A 160 16.99 8.84 28.40
C PHE A 160 16.65 8.38 29.82
N GLU A 161 17.71 8.14 30.62
CA GLU A 161 17.66 7.66 32.01
C GLU A 161 16.65 8.39 32.92
N HIS A 162 16.39 9.69 32.68
CA HIS A 162 15.41 10.46 33.44
C HIS A 162 13.95 9.96 33.28
N MET A 163 13.60 9.37 32.13
CA MET A 163 12.25 8.85 31.83
C MET A 163 11.99 7.45 32.38
N VAL A 164 13.00 6.78 32.95
CA VAL A 164 12.89 5.40 33.49
C VAL A 164 12.08 5.35 34.79
N LYS A 165 11.90 6.48 35.48
CA LYS A 165 11.04 6.59 36.68
C LYS A 165 9.58 6.86 36.32
N SER A 166 8.66 6.21 37.01
CA SER A 166 7.19 6.36 36.95
C SER A 166 6.65 7.71 37.48
N LYS A 167 7.46 8.78 37.43
CA LYS A 167 7.05 10.16 37.76
C LYS A 167 6.06 10.68 36.74
N LYS A 168 4.97 11.30 37.21
CA LYS A 168 3.89 11.85 36.37
C LYS A 168 4.36 12.68 35.17
N LYS A 169 5.33 13.58 35.37
CA LYS A 169 5.89 14.44 34.30
C LYS A 169 6.56 13.65 33.16
N ASN A 170 7.13 12.48 33.46
CA ASN A 170 7.72 11.61 32.44
C ASN A 170 6.64 10.93 31.60
N ILE A 171 5.54 10.52 32.24
CA ILE A 171 4.38 9.91 31.57
C ILE A 171 3.73 10.93 30.63
N GLU A 172 3.55 12.17 31.09
CA GLU A 172 3.04 13.29 30.28
C GLU A 172 3.96 13.57 29.07
N ALA A 173 5.28 13.66 29.26
CA ALA A 173 6.24 13.87 28.19
C ALA A 173 6.29 12.71 27.15
N LEU A 174 6.16 11.46 27.61
CA LEU A 174 6.07 10.29 26.73
C LEU A 174 4.75 10.29 25.92
N GLN A 175 3.64 10.71 26.50
CA GLN A 175 2.35 10.82 25.80
C GLN A 175 2.40 11.89 24.69
N ASP A 176 3.02 13.04 24.95
CA ASP A 176 3.21 14.09 23.95
C ASP A 176 4.13 13.62 22.80
N GLU A 177 5.22 12.92 23.10
CA GLU A 177 6.13 12.38 22.08
C GLU A 177 5.45 11.30 21.22
N ILE A 178 4.62 10.43 21.81
CA ILE A 178 3.81 9.45 21.06
C ILE A 178 2.89 10.17 20.06
N GLN A 179 2.15 11.20 20.51
CA GLN A 179 1.29 12.00 19.63
C GLN A 179 2.09 12.68 18.50
N ARG A 180 3.28 13.24 18.82
CA ARG A 180 4.17 13.86 17.85
C ARG A 180 4.66 12.87 16.80
N LEU A 181 5.02 11.65 17.21
CA LEU A 181 5.46 10.57 16.33
C LEU A 181 4.32 10.03 15.46
N GLU A 182 3.10 9.93 15.97
CA GLU A 182 1.90 9.58 15.19
C GLU A 182 1.64 10.58 14.06
N VAL A 183 1.69 11.88 14.38
CA VAL A 183 1.53 12.96 13.39
C VAL A 183 2.65 12.90 12.35
N LEU A 184 3.90 12.69 12.76
CA LEU A 184 5.05 12.57 11.85
C LEU A 184 4.94 11.34 10.93
N LYS A 185 4.51 10.19 11.46
CA LYS A 185 4.21 8.96 10.70
C LYS A 185 3.15 9.24 9.62
N MET A 186 2.06 9.90 9.98
CA MET A 186 0.98 10.26 9.04
C MET A 186 1.45 11.24 7.95
N GLN A 187 2.27 12.24 8.30
CA GLN A 187 2.87 13.16 7.34
C GLN A 187 3.83 12.47 6.37
N SER A 188 4.68 11.56 6.87
CA SER A 188 5.61 10.76 6.07
C SER A 188 4.86 9.85 5.08
N MET A 189 3.86 9.09 5.56
CA MET A 189 3.02 8.24 4.72
C MET A 189 2.27 9.04 3.65
N LYS A 190 1.76 10.24 3.99
CA LYS A 190 1.15 11.16 3.02
C LYS A 190 2.14 11.54 1.92
N SER A 191 3.35 11.98 2.28
CA SER A 191 4.40 12.38 1.33
C SER A 191 4.76 11.26 0.35
N ILE A 192 4.98 10.04 0.86
CA ILE A 192 5.26 8.85 0.04
C ILE A 192 4.08 8.55 -0.92
N THR A 193 2.85 8.62 -0.42
CA THR A 193 1.64 8.39 -1.22
C THR A 193 1.47 9.44 -2.33
N GLU A 194 1.79 10.71 -2.05
CA GLU A 194 1.75 11.81 -3.02
C GLU A 194 2.84 11.67 -4.08
N ALA A 195 4.06 11.27 -3.71
CA ALA A 195 5.12 10.96 -4.65
C ALA A 195 4.78 9.78 -5.58
N ILE A 196 4.26 8.67 -5.05
CA ILE A 196 3.81 7.52 -5.85
C ILE A 196 2.69 7.94 -6.83
N ARG A 197 1.74 8.76 -6.37
CA ARG A 197 0.64 9.28 -7.20
C ARG A 197 1.16 10.17 -8.34
N ALA A 198 2.19 10.97 -8.10
CA ALA A 198 2.84 11.77 -9.15
C ALA A 198 3.50 10.88 -10.21
N SER A 199 4.34 9.91 -9.80
CA SER A 199 4.98 8.97 -10.74
C SER A 199 3.97 8.16 -11.55
N MET A 200 2.85 7.74 -10.93
CA MET A 200 1.74 7.10 -11.65
C MET A 200 1.09 8.02 -12.69
N ALA A 201 0.92 9.31 -12.38
CA ALA A 201 0.36 10.28 -13.32
C ALA A 201 1.30 10.55 -14.50
N GLU A 202 2.61 10.64 -14.28
CA GLU A 202 3.62 10.77 -15.33
C GLU A 202 3.62 9.55 -16.27
N LEU A 203 3.63 8.33 -15.71
CA LEU A 203 3.55 7.08 -16.50
C LEU A 203 2.25 7.01 -17.30
N PHE A 204 1.12 7.37 -16.70
CA PHE A 204 -0.18 7.40 -17.40
C PHE A 204 -0.23 8.44 -18.53
N PHE A 205 0.40 9.60 -18.34
CA PHE A 205 0.55 10.63 -19.36
C PHE A 205 1.47 10.17 -20.49
N ALA A 206 2.62 9.57 -20.17
CA ALA A 206 3.56 9.00 -21.12
C ALA A 206 2.91 7.91 -21.99
N VAL A 207 2.19 6.96 -21.37
CA VAL A 207 1.43 5.92 -22.09
C VAL A 207 0.36 6.54 -22.99
N LYS A 208 -0.47 7.47 -22.47
CA LYS A 208 -1.50 8.13 -23.29
C LYS A 208 -0.94 8.93 -24.46
N ASN A 209 0.24 9.53 -24.31
CA ASN A 209 0.91 10.26 -25.39
C ASN A 209 1.57 9.31 -26.39
N SER A 210 2.16 8.21 -25.94
CA SER A 210 2.70 7.16 -26.82
C SER A 210 1.59 6.52 -27.67
N SER A 211 0.47 6.12 -27.07
CA SER A 211 -0.70 5.63 -27.81
C SER A 211 -1.28 6.69 -28.75
N ARG A 212 -1.32 7.98 -28.34
CA ARG A 212 -1.71 9.08 -29.23
C ARG A 212 -0.74 9.28 -30.40
N PHE A 213 0.56 9.10 -30.19
CA PHE A 213 1.58 9.28 -31.21
C PHE A 213 1.51 8.17 -32.26
N LEU A 214 1.39 6.90 -31.84
CA LEU A 214 1.12 5.77 -32.72
C LEU A 214 -0.20 5.94 -33.49
N PHE A 215 -1.28 6.27 -32.78
CA PHE A 215 -2.59 6.57 -33.39
C PHE A 215 -2.53 7.71 -34.40
N HIS A 216 -1.75 8.77 -34.13
CA HIS A 216 -1.56 9.89 -35.05
C HIS A 216 -0.72 9.52 -36.27
N ILE A 217 0.33 8.70 -36.11
CA ILE A 217 1.12 8.17 -37.24
C ILE A 217 0.25 7.28 -38.13
N MET A 218 -0.49 6.32 -37.55
CA MET A 218 -1.40 5.46 -38.32
C MET A 218 -2.50 6.28 -39.01
N MET A 219 -3.11 7.24 -38.30
CA MET A 219 -4.07 8.17 -38.87
C MET A 219 -3.47 8.95 -40.06
N MET A 220 -2.25 9.49 -39.94
CA MET A 220 -1.60 10.21 -41.04
C MET A 220 -1.28 9.30 -42.24
N ILE A 221 -0.89 8.04 -42.01
CA ILE A 221 -0.67 7.05 -43.07
C ILE A 221 -1.99 6.76 -43.80
N SER A 222 -3.06 6.41 -43.07
CA SER A 222 -4.37 6.11 -43.67
C SER A 222 -4.98 7.33 -44.36
N VAL A 223 -4.90 8.53 -43.76
CA VAL A 223 -5.35 9.79 -44.39
C VAL A 223 -4.52 10.10 -45.65
N LYS A 224 -3.23 9.79 -45.67
CA LYS A 224 -2.40 9.95 -46.89
C LYS A 224 -2.80 8.95 -47.98
N SER A 225 -3.10 7.71 -47.63
CA SER A 225 -3.64 6.70 -48.54
C SER A 225 -5.02 7.12 -49.11
N CYS A 226 -5.95 7.58 -48.26
CA CYS A 226 -7.26 8.13 -48.69
C CYS A 226 -7.10 9.35 -49.60
N SER A 227 -6.18 10.27 -49.26
CA SER A 227 -5.88 11.47 -50.08
C SER A 227 -5.32 11.10 -51.46
N ASN A 228 -4.47 10.08 -51.54
CA ASN A 228 -4.01 9.54 -52.82
C ASN A 228 -5.18 8.94 -53.62
N TYR A 229 -6.06 8.16 -52.98
CA TYR A 229 -7.24 7.58 -53.64
C TYR A 229 -8.14 8.67 -54.23
N LEU A 230 -8.51 9.69 -53.45
CA LEU A 230 -9.39 10.78 -53.90
C LEU A 230 -8.83 11.55 -55.11
N ARG A 231 -7.51 11.80 -55.12
CA ARG A 231 -6.81 12.42 -56.27
C ARG A 231 -6.86 11.52 -57.50
N ASP A 232 -6.51 10.25 -57.34
CA ASP A 232 -6.36 9.29 -58.44
C ASP A 232 -7.75 8.91 -59.02
N TRP A 233 -8.78 8.86 -58.19
CA TRP A 233 -10.20 8.73 -58.58
C TRP A 233 -10.70 9.95 -59.35
N THR A 234 -10.39 11.17 -58.89
CA THR A 234 -10.76 12.41 -59.59
C THR A 234 -10.10 12.48 -60.97
N LEU A 235 -8.82 12.12 -61.08
CA LEU A 235 -8.11 12.03 -62.35
C LEU A 235 -8.70 10.95 -63.27
N TYR A 236 -9.11 9.80 -62.73
CA TYR A 236 -9.81 8.77 -63.49
C TYR A 236 -11.14 9.27 -64.06
N LEU A 237 -11.95 9.96 -63.25
CA LEU A 237 -13.21 10.57 -63.71
C LEU A 237 -13.01 11.66 -64.77
N GLU A 238 -11.94 12.46 -64.67
CA GLU A 238 -11.56 13.39 -65.74
C GLU A 238 -11.20 12.66 -67.04
N LEU A 239 -10.40 11.60 -66.96
CA LEU A 239 -9.95 10.83 -68.13
C LEU A 239 -11.07 10.01 -68.77
N ASP A 240 -12.09 9.59 -68.02
CA ASP A 240 -13.30 8.95 -68.56
C ASP A 240 -14.24 10.00 -69.19
N LYS A 241 -14.39 11.19 -68.58
CA LYS A 241 -15.12 12.32 -69.21
C LYS A 241 -14.49 12.77 -70.52
N LYS A 242 -13.16 12.98 -70.54
CA LYS A 242 -12.37 13.32 -71.74
C LYS A 242 -12.44 12.24 -72.82
N ALA A 243 -12.59 10.97 -72.44
CA ALA A 243 -12.78 9.87 -73.40
C ALA A 243 -14.13 9.89 -74.11
N ASN A 244 -15.18 10.39 -73.45
CA ASN A 244 -16.56 10.41 -73.95
C ASN A 244 -16.94 11.70 -74.72
N ASP A 245 -16.02 12.67 -74.84
CA ASP A 245 -16.23 13.92 -75.58
C ASP A 245 -16.07 13.72 -77.10
N PRO A 246 -17.08 14.03 -77.94
CA PRO A 246 -16.95 14.03 -79.39
C PRO A 246 -15.84 14.95 -79.94
N SER A 247 -15.47 16.01 -79.21
CA SER A 247 -14.40 16.95 -79.63
C SER A 247 -12.99 16.39 -79.46
N ARG A 248 -12.84 15.26 -78.73
CA ARG A 248 -11.56 14.63 -78.34
C ARG A 248 -10.54 14.49 -79.49
N PHE A 249 -11.00 14.21 -80.70
CA PHE A 249 -10.13 13.97 -81.86
C PHE A 249 -9.36 15.21 -82.37
N ASN A 250 -9.70 16.42 -81.91
CA ASN A 250 -8.99 17.65 -82.26
C ASN A 250 -7.61 17.79 -81.56
N ASN A 251 -7.29 16.92 -80.59
CA ASN A 251 -6.04 16.96 -79.82
C ASN A 251 -4.82 16.53 -80.64
N ARG A 252 -3.91 17.49 -80.91
CA ARG A 252 -2.60 17.23 -81.53
C ARG A 252 -1.58 16.70 -80.49
N GLY A 253 -0.51 16.04 -80.96
CA GLY A 253 0.65 15.73 -80.10
C GLY A 253 0.61 14.43 -79.29
N CYS A 254 -0.10 13.39 -79.76
CA CYS A 254 -0.16 12.06 -79.14
C CYS A 254 -0.73 12.02 -77.70
N ASN A 255 -1.42 13.09 -77.27
CA ASN A 255 -2.00 13.17 -75.91
C ASN A 255 -3.01 12.04 -75.64
N LEU A 256 -3.81 11.68 -76.66
CA LEU A 256 -4.83 10.63 -76.59
C LEU A 256 -4.30 9.28 -76.09
N LEU A 257 -3.08 8.90 -76.50
CA LEU A 257 -2.45 7.63 -76.11
C LEU A 257 -1.87 7.71 -74.68
N LYS A 258 -1.42 8.89 -74.25
CA LYS A 258 -0.96 9.15 -72.87
C LYS A 258 -2.14 9.08 -71.90
N GLU A 259 -3.25 9.75 -72.22
CA GLU A 259 -4.51 9.69 -71.48
C GLU A 259 -5.04 8.25 -71.38
N GLU A 260 -5.03 7.50 -72.49
CA GLU A 260 -5.50 6.12 -72.53
C GLU A 260 -4.64 5.23 -71.63
N LYS A 261 -3.31 5.33 -71.75
CA LYS A 261 -2.38 4.61 -70.88
C LYS A 261 -2.63 4.96 -69.41
N GLN A 262 -2.68 6.25 -69.06
CA GLN A 262 -2.96 6.72 -67.70
C GLN A 262 -4.29 6.16 -67.16
N ARG A 263 -5.35 6.10 -67.97
CA ARG A 263 -6.62 5.49 -67.55
C ARG A 263 -6.47 3.99 -67.26
N THR A 264 -5.75 3.25 -68.10
CA THR A 264 -5.50 1.81 -67.88
C THR A 264 -4.52 1.52 -66.74
N ASP A 265 -3.65 2.47 -66.38
CA ASP A 265 -2.76 2.35 -65.22
C ASP A 265 -3.54 2.68 -63.93
N LEU A 266 -4.40 3.70 -63.94
CA LEU A 266 -5.32 4.03 -62.83
C LEU A 266 -6.32 2.91 -62.52
N GLN A 267 -6.90 2.27 -63.55
CA GLN A 267 -7.76 1.08 -63.39
C GLN A 267 -7.05 -0.12 -62.75
N LYS A 268 -5.70 -0.13 -62.70
CA LYS A 268 -4.90 -1.16 -62.02
C LYS A 268 -4.34 -0.68 -60.68
N SER A 269 -4.22 0.62 -60.44
CA SER A 269 -3.72 1.19 -59.18
C SER A 269 -4.84 1.43 -58.16
N LEU A 270 -6.02 1.86 -58.60
CA LEU A 270 -7.17 2.11 -57.72
C LEU A 270 -7.55 0.84 -56.92
N PRO A 271 -7.84 -0.33 -57.53
CA PRO A 271 -8.11 -1.55 -56.76
C PRO A 271 -6.98 -2.02 -55.84
N LYS A 272 -5.71 -1.69 -56.16
CA LYS A 272 -4.57 -2.02 -55.28
C LYS A 272 -4.52 -1.09 -54.07
N LEU A 273 -4.81 0.19 -54.27
CA LEU A 273 -4.88 1.18 -53.20
C LEU A 273 -6.11 0.93 -52.31
N GLU A 274 -7.25 0.54 -52.88
CA GLU A 274 -8.45 0.09 -52.16
C GLU A 274 -8.15 -1.13 -51.27
N ASN A 275 -7.54 -2.19 -51.81
CA ASN A 275 -7.16 -3.37 -51.02
C ASN A 275 -6.11 -3.04 -49.94
N SER A 276 -5.15 -2.16 -50.23
CA SER A 276 -4.17 -1.69 -49.23
C SER A 276 -4.81 -0.83 -48.14
N LEU A 277 -5.80 -0.01 -48.50
CA LEU A 277 -6.59 0.78 -47.55
C LEU A 277 -7.44 -0.12 -46.68
N LYS A 278 -8.11 -1.12 -47.27
CA LYS A 278 -8.87 -2.10 -46.50
C LYS A 278 -7.99 -2.84 -45.50
N ALA A 279 -6.83 -3.38 -45.92
CA ALA A 279 -5.92 -4.05 -45.00
C ALA A 279 -5.38 -3.12 -43.88
N GLN A 280 -5.20 -1.83 -44.15
CA GLN A 280 -4.82 -0.83 -43.13
C GLN A 280 -5.99 -0.50 -42.18
N THR A 281 -7.22 -0.47 -42.69
CA THR A 281 -8.45 -0.30 -41.91
C THR A 281 -8.71 -1.51 -41.02
N ASP A 282 -8.77 -2.73 -41.58
CA ASP A 282 -9.08 -3.97 -40.86
C ASP A 282 -8.16 -4.15 -39.63
N VAL A 283 -6.85 -3.88 -39.78
CA VAL A 283 -5.87 -3.92 -38.68
C VAL A 283 -6.12 -2.84 -37.61
N TRP A 284 -6.45 -1.61 -38.02
CA TRP A 284 -6.72 -0.51 -37.11
C TRP A 284 -8.05 -0.71 -36.35
N GLU A 285 -9.10 -1.22 -36.99
CA GLU A 285 -10.36 -1.52 -36.31
C GLU A 285 -10.18 -2.66 -35.30
N GLN A 286 -9.36 -3.66 -35.62
CA GLN A 286 -8.98 -4.74 -34.71
C GLN A 286 -8.15 -4.26 -33.50
N GLU A 287 -7.18 -3.35 -33.71
CA GLU A 287 -6.31 -2.84 -32.64
C GLU A 287 -7.03 -1.85 -31.70
N TYR A 288 -7.87 -0.96 -32.24
CA TYR A 288 -8.49 0.13 -31.47
C TYR A 288 -9.97 -0.11 -31.09
N GLY A 289 -10.59 -1.19 -31.59
CA GLY A 289 -11.95 -1.61 -31.24
C GLY A 289 -13.05 -0.61 -31.65
N LYS A 290 -12.84 0.11 -32.76
CA LYS A 290 -13.69 1.21 -33.25
C LYS A 290 -13.70 1.23 -34.78
N GLU A 291 -14.78 1.75 -35.35
CA GLU A 291 -14.93 1.94 -36.80
C GLU A 291 -14.05 3.09 -37.35
N PHE A 292 -13.47 2.89 -38.52
CA PHE A 292 -12.60 3.84 -39.21
C PHE A 292 -13.40 4.87 -40.03
N LEU A 293 -13.69 6.01 -39.41
CA LEU A 293 -14.52 7.07 -39.99
C LEU A 293 -13.69 8.25 -40.54
N VAL A 294 -13.76 8.47 -41.84
CA VAL A 294 -13.19 9.64 -42.54
C VAL A 294 -14.33 10.64 -42.81
N HIS A 295 -14.19 11.89 -42.37
CA HIS A 295 -15.26 12.91 -42.42
C HIS A 295 -16.62 12.48 -41.81
N ARG A 296 -16.61 11.51 -40.87
CA ARG A 296 -17.79 10.85 -40.26
C ARG A 296 -18.53 9.83 -41.14
N GLN A 297 -17.92 9.35 -42.23
CA GLN A 297 -18.40 8.19 -42.99
C GLN A 297 -17.33 7.09 -43.02
N ASN A 298 -17.74 5.83 -43.13
CA ASN A 298 -16.82 4.73 -43.40
C ASN A 298 -16.17 4.92 -44.78
N PHE A 299 -14.84 4.94 -44.86
CA PHE A 299 -14.15 5.28 -46.12
C PHE A 299 -14.34 4.21 -47.21
N LEU A 300 -14.44 2.92 -46.82
CA LEU A 300 -14.64 1.82 -47.78
C LEU A 300 -16.07 1.84 -48.35
N GLU A 301 -17.05 2.21 -47.53
CA GLU A 301 -18.43 2.42 -47.99
C GLU A 301 -18.50 3.59 -48.98
N TYR A 302 -17.84 4.72 -48.67
CA TYR A 302 -17.73 5.86 -49.60
C TYR A 302 -17.09 5.45 -50.94
N VAL A 303 -16.00 4.67 -50.91
CA VAL A 303 -15.34 4.13 -52.12
C VAL A 303 -16.31 3.31 -52.96
N GLN A 304 -17.07 2.40 -52.34
CA GLN A 304 -18.07 1.60 -53.04
C GLN A 304 -19.17 2.48 -53.66
N GLN A 305 -19.72 3.42 -52.90
CA GLN A 305 -20.74 4.38 -53.37
C GLN A 305 -20.25 5.20 -54.57
N GLN A 306 -18.96 5.57 -54.62
CA GLN A 306 -18.36 6.25 -55.78
C GLN A 306 -18.35 5.37 -57.03
N TRP A 307 -17.97 4.10 -56.92
CA TRP A 307 -18.00 3.15 -58.04
C TRP A 307 -19.43 2.87 -58.52
N ASP A 308 -20.36 2.59 -57.60
CA ASP A 308 -21.78 2.35 -57.91
C ASP A 308 -22.42 3.56 -58.62
N HIS A 309 -22.08 4.77 -58.18
CA HIS A 309 -22.50 6.01 -58.85
C HIS A 309 -21.91 6.12 -60.27
N HIS A 310 -20.60 5.91 -60.44
CA HIS A 310 -19.95 5.98 -61.77
C HIS A 310 -20.53 4.97 -62.77
N HIS A 311 -20.72 3.71 -62.34
CA HIS A 311 -21.37 2.68 -63.15
C HIS A 311 -22.81 3.07 -63.51
N THR A 312 -23.58 3.60 -62.56
CA THR A 312 -24.97 4.03 -62.80
C THR A 312 -25.05 5.22 -63.77
N GLU A 313 -24.20 6.25 -63.64
CA GLU A 313 -24.17 7.36 -64.61
C GLU A 313 -23.77 6.88 -66.00
N LYS A 314 -22.77 6.00 -66.09
CA LYS A 314 -22.27 5.44 -67.36
C LYS A 314 -23.33 4.62 -68.10
N GLU A 315 -24.24 3.97 -67.36
CA GLU A 315 -25.44 3.35 -67.93
C GLU A 315 -26.57 4.35 -68.24
N ARG A 316 -26.76 5.38 -67.41
CA ARG A 316 -27.85 6.35 -67.55
C ARG A 316 -27.64 7.31 -68.71
N GLU A 317 -26.40 7.76 -68.93
CA GLU A 317 -26.07 8.72 -70.00
C GLU A 317 -26.50 8.26 -71.40
N PRO A 318 -26.17 7.04 -71.88
CA PRO A 318 -26.63 6.55 -73.18
C PRO A 318 -28.15 6.40 -73.26
N LYS A 319 -28.81 6.03 -72.14
CA LYS A 319 -30.27 5.91 -72.05
C LYS A 319 -30.92 7.29 -72.22
N LEU A 320 -30.46 8.31 -71.49
CA LEU A 320 -30.92 9.70 -71.61
C LEU A 320 -30.62 10.30 -72.98
N LYS A 321 -29.40 10.12 -73.51
CA LYS A 321 -29.01 10.58 -74.86
C LYS A 321 -29.88 9.96 -75.96
N ARG A 322 -30.40 8.74 -75.77
CA ARG A 322 -31.40 8.12 -76.68
C ARG A 322 -32.80 8.71 -76.50
N GLN A 323 -33.27 8.93 -75.28
CA GLN A 323 -34.60 9.52 -75.04
C GLN A 323 -34.66 10.97 -75.56
N LEU A 324 -33.66 11.80 -75.29
CA LEU A 324 -33.60 13.18 -75.80
C LEU A 324 -33.60 13.26 -77.33
N LYS A 325 -32.99 12.29 -78.03
CA LYS A 325 -33.09 12.18 -79.50
C LYS A 325 -34.52 11.89 -79.95
N LYS A 326 -35.22 10.96 -79.30
CA LYS A 326 -36.65 10.68 -79.58
C LYS A 326 -37.52 11.91 -79.32
N THR A 327 -37.35 12.58 -78.18
CA THR A 327 -38.15 13.77 -77.84
C THR A 327 -37.92 14.91 -78.84
N LYS A 328 -36.67 15.17 -79.24
CA LYS A 328 -36.37 16.17 -80.28
C LYS A 328 -36.97 15.79 -81.63
N GLN A 329 -36.84 14.52 -82.04
CA GLN A 329 -37.44 14.04 -83.29
C GLN A 329 -38.97 14.21 -83.27
N ILE A 330 -39.65 13.86 -82.17
CA ILE A 330 -41.10 14.08 -82.02
C ILE A 330 -41.46 15.57 -82.09
N GLN A 331 -40.66 16.46 -81.49
CA GLN A 331 -40.87 17.91 -81.58
C GLN A 331 -40.68 18.46 -83.00
N GLU A 332 -39.69 17.93 -83.74
CA GLU A 332 -39.41 18.28 -85.13
C GLU A 332 -40.52 17.76 -86.07
N ASP A 333 -40.95 16.51 -85.89
CA ASP A 333 -42.09 15.88 -86.58
C ASP A 333 -43.41 16.63 -86.30
N MET A 334 -43.61 17.18 -85.10
CA MET A 334 -44.78 18.01 -84.74
C MET A 334 -44.73 19.44 -85.31
N LEU A 335 -43.53 19.99 -85.55
CA LEU A 335 -43.36 21.38 -86.02
C LEU A 335 -43.34 21.47 -87.55
N TYR A 336 -42.81 20.46 -88.24
CA TYR A 336 -42.65 20.46 -89.71
C TYR A 336 -43.50 19.39 -90.42
N GLY A 337 -44.15 18.50 -89.66
CA GLY A 337 -44.91 17.35 -90.18
C GLY A 337 -44.01 16.14 -90.46
N THR A 338 -44.55 14.94 -90.22
CA THR A 338 -43.85 13.67 -90.45
C THR A 338 -43.57 13.44 -91.94
N VAL A 339 -42.31 13.57 -92.34
CA VAL A 339 -41.87 13.21 -93.70
C VAL A 339 -41.90 11.69 -93.86
N VAL A 340 -42.94 11.18 -94.50
CA VAL A 340 -43.12 9.74 -94.78
C VAL A 340 -42.03 9.25 -95.74
N ARG A 341 -40.91 8.77 -95.19
CA ARG A 341 -39.92 8.01 -95.95
C ARG A 341 -40.41 6.59 -96.16
N THR A 342 -40.83 6.29 -97.39
CA THR A 342 -41.10 4.92 -97.84
C THR A 342 -39.86 4.03 -97.68
N PRO A 343 -40.03 2.77 -97.22
CA PRO A 343 -38.91 1.83 -97.12
C PRO A 343 -38.46 1.41 -98.52
N SER A 344 -37.33 1.96 -98.99
CA SER A 344 -36.76 1.61 -100.30
C SER A 344 -36.25 0.17 -100.30
N GLN A 345 -37.07 -0.77 -100.75
CA GLN A 345 -36.53 -1.95 -101.43
C GLN A 345 -35.62 -1.49 -102.58
N ARG A 346 -34.54 -2.23 -102.83
CA ARG A 346 -33.87 -2.24 -104.14
C ARG A 346 -33.61 -3.68 -104.54
N GLN A 347 -34.14 -4.04 -105.70
CA GLN A 347 -33.90 -5.32 -106.36
C GLN A 347 -32.52 -5.36 -107.02
N ILE A 348 -32.20 -6.51 -107.63
CA ILE A 348 -30.87 -6.88 -108.14
C ILE A 348 -30.81 -6.67 -109.67
N ALA A 349 -29.60 -6.40 -110.16
CA ALA A 349 -29.17 -6.30 -111.57
C ALA A 349 -29.71 -5.08 -112.38
N GLY A 350 -28.96 -4.56 -113.36
CA GLY A 350 -27.54 -4.80 -113.67
C GLY A 350 -27.15 -4.46 -115.12
N THR A 351 -25.94 -3.91 -115.34
CA THR A 351 -25.27 -3.86 -116.66
C THR A 351 -23.79 -3.45 -116.49
N PRO A 352 -22.81 -4.07 -117.20
CA PRO A 352 -21.39 -3.73 -117.07
C PRO A 352 -20.74 -3.19 -118.37
N THR A 353 -19.70 -2.35 -118.25
CA THR A 353 -18.49 -2.21 -119.13
C THR A 353 -17.78 -0.87 -118.87
N PRO A 354 -16.55 -0.62 -119.36
CA PRO A 354 -15.42 -1.55 -119.53
C PRO A 354 -14.15 -1.06 -118.78
N GLY A 355 -13.28 -1.98 -118.37
CA GLY A 355 -12.01 -1.63 -117.71
C GLY A 355 -10.83 -1.38 -118.66
N LYS A 356 -9.77 -0.74 -118.16
CA LYS A 356 -8.44 -0.71 -118.80
C LYS A 356 -7.41 -1.32 -117.84
N ALA A 357 -6.80 -2.42 -118.25
CA ALA A 357 -6.01 -3.29 -117.37
C ALA A 357 -4.55 -3.44 -117.86
N ARG A 358 -3.77 -4.19 -117.06
CA ARG A 358 -2.50 -4.88 -117.41
C ARG A 358 -1.20 -4.06 -117.39
N LYS A 359 -0.40 -4.30 -116.34
CA LYS A 359 0.81 -5.15 -116.51
C LYS A 359 0.92 -6.14 -115.33
N LEU A 360 1.59 -7.28 -115.55
CA LEU A 360 1.59 -8.46 -114.66
C LEU A 360 2.97 -9.14 -114.62
N THR A 361 3.34 -9.64 -113.44
CA THR A 361 4.32 -10.71 -113.10
C THR A 361 4.28 -10.84 -111.56
N GLY A 362 4.03 -11.97 -110.87
CA GLY A 362 3.82 -13.38 -111.24
C GLY A 362 5.04 -14.26 -110.89
N PRO A 363 4.92 -15.53 -110.41
CA PRO A 363 3.71 -16.34 -110.13
C PRO A 363 3.68 -17.08 -108.75
N SER A 364 2.62 -17.88 -108.50
CA SER A 364 2.50 -19.24 -107.87
C SER A 364 3.51 -19.77 -106.82
N THR A 365 3.21 -20.67 -105.86
CA THR A 365 2.01 -21.48 -105.44
C THR A 365 2.30 -22.04 -104.01
N ILE A 366 1.34 -22.58 -103.23
CA ILE A 366 0.91 -24.00 -103.18
C ILE A 366 -0.29 -24.16 -102.21
N SER A 367 -1.22 -25.07 -102.52
CA SER A 367 -2.40 -25.48 -101.71
C SER A 367 -2.06 -26.72 -100.84
N THR A 368 -2.90 -27.35 -99.99
CA THR A 368 -4.31 -27.84 -100.12
C THR A 368 -4.82 -28.32 -98.70
N PRO A 369 -6.01 -28.95 -98.48
CA PRO A 369 -6.75 -28.96 -97.19
C PRO A 369 -6.64 -30.31 -96.41
N THR A 370 -7.48 -30.80 -95.46
CA THR A 370 -8.92 -30.61 -95.07
C THR A 370 -9.11 -30.91 -93.54
N THR A 371 -10.20 -31.36 -92.89
CA THR A 371 -11.45 -32.08 -93.26
C THR A 371 -12.62 -31.90 -92.25
N PHE A 372 -13.86 -31.98 -92.77
CA PHE A 372 -15.17 -32.39 -92.20
C PHE A 372 -15.14 -33.51 -91.10
N LEU A 373 -16.10 -33.74 -90.16
CA LEU A 373 -17.53 -33.34 -89.98
C LEU A 373 -18.06 -33.51 -88.50
N SER A 374 -19.15 -32.80 -88.17
CA SER A 374 -20.33 -33.12 -87.29
C SER A 374 -20.26 -33.74 -85.86
N ALA A 375 -20.75 -32.93 -84.91
CA ALA A 375 -22.00 -33.11 -84.12
C ALA A 375 -22.14 -34.05 -82.87
N ALA A 376 -22.35 -33.38 -81.72
CA ALA A 376 -23.50 -33.51 -80.79
C ALA A 376 -23.53 -34.49 -79.58
N LEU A 377 -24.16 -33.97 -78.50
CA LEU A 377 -24.76 -34.61 -77.31
C LEU A 377 -23.87 -35.26 -76.20
N GLY A 378 -23.83 -34.57 -75.04
CA GLY A 378 -24.05 -35.19 -73.71
C GLY A 378 -22.87 -35.80 -72.95
N GLY A 379 -23.00 -35.92 -71.62
CA GLY A 379 -22.15 -36.81 -70.80
C GLY A 379 -21.20 -36.16 -69.77
N THR A 380 -21.77 -35.79 -68.62
CA THR A 380 -21.19 -35.77 -67.26
C THR A 380 -19.78 -36.35 -66.97
N THR A 381 -19.01 -35.62 -66.14
CA THR A 381 -17.97 -36.11 -65.18
C THR A 381 -16.67 -36.74 -65.79
N CYS A 382 -15.51 -36.86 -65.13
CA CYS A 382 -15.15 -36.77 -63.71
C CYS A 382 -13.88 -35.94 -63.41
N GLU A 383 -13.72 -35.63 -62.12
CA GLU A 383 -12.55 -35.19 -61.35
C GLU A 383 -11.22 -35.98 -61.54
N SER A 384 -10.08 -35.30 -61.39
CA SER A 384 -8.87 -35.83 -60.70
C SER A 384 -7.80 -34.75 -60.48
N SER A 385 -6.85 -35.00 -59.56
CA SER A 385 -5.66 -34.18 -59.27
C SER A 385 -4.44 -35.08 -59.09
N ILE A 386 -3.21 -34.57 -59.31
CA ILE A 386 -2.04 -34.69 -58.40
C ILE A 386 -0.71 -34.12 -58.99
N GLN A 387 -0.19 -33.11 -58.28
CA GLN A 387 1.20 -32.71 -57.97
C GLN A 387 2.44 -32.94 -58.89
N LYS A 388 3.31 -31.89 -58.82
CA LYS A 388 4.79 -31.89 -58.64
C LYS A 388 5.75 -32.07 -59.84
N PRO A 389 6.84 -31.28 -59.79
CA PRO A 389 8.21 -31.79 -59.86
C PRO A 389 9.05 -31.42 -58.59
N PRO A 390 10.14 -32.15 -58.28
CA PRO A 390 11.11 -31.81 -57.23
C PRO A 390 12.49 -31.38 -57.78
N LEU A 391 13.36 -30.84 -56.91
CA LEU A 391 14.81 -31.11 -56.92
C LEU A 391 15.46 -30.75 -55.57
N SER A 392 16.65 -31.31 -55.33
CA SER A 392 17.46 -31.36 -54.08
C SER A 392 18.91 -30.93 -54.38
N ALA A 393 19.85 -30.66 -53.46
CA ALA A 393 19.90 -30.38 -52.01
C ALA A 393 21.33 -29.85 -51.67
N SER A 394 21.73 -29.79 -50.38
CA SER A 394 23.12 -29.63 -49.86
C SER A 394 23.75 -28.22 -49.98
N THR A 395 24.63 -27.73 -49.08
CA THR A 395 24.99 -28.07 -47.66
C THR A 395 25.86 -26.93 -47.06
N CYS A 396 26.08 -26.99 -45.74
CA CYS A 396 27.28 -26.55 -44.98
C CYS A 396 27.05 -25.47 -43.90
N ASP A 397 27.50 -25.80 -42.69
CA ASP A 397 27.57 -24.96 -41.50
C ASP A 397 28.84 -24.08 -41.46
N LEU A 398 28.88 -23.11 -40.54
CA LEU A 398 29.87 -23.10 -39.44
C LEU A 398 29.61 -21.99 -38.41
N THR A 399 30.30 -22.07 -37.26
CA THR A 399 30.06 -21.30 -36.03
C THR A 399 31.26 -20.47 -35.58
N GLU A 400 31.05 -19.23 -35.13
CA GLU A 400 31.87 -18.46 -34.16
C GLU A 400 31.12 -17.14 -33.82
N ALA A 401 31.47 -16.33 -32.81
CA ALA A 401 31.89 -16.58 -31.42
C ALA A 401 31.94 -15.23 -30.66
N SER A 402 31.57 -15.25 -29.37
CA SER A 402 32.01 -14.37 -28.27
C SER A 402 32.45 -12.91 -28.53
N LYS A 403 31.75 -11.96 -27.87
CA LYS A 403 32.39 -11.14 -26.81
C LYS A 403 31.40 -10.43 -25.89
N SER A 404 31.78 -10.35 -24.63
CA SER A 404 31.11 -9.59 -23.56
C SER A 404 31.70 -8.18 -23.44
N ASN A 405 30.96 -7.27 -22.82
CA ASN A 405 31.55 -6.39 -21.82
C ASN A 405 30.52 -5.98 -20.76
N VAL A 406 30.97 -5.84 -19.51
CA VAL A 406 30.16 -5.41 -18.37
C VAL A 406 30.91 -4.27 -17.68
N LYS A 407 30.20 -3.15 -17.45
CA LYS A 407 30.61 -2.08 -16.52
C LYS A 407 29.32 -1.53 -15.90
N THR A 408 28.92 -1.93 -14.69
CA THR A 408 29.49 -1.56 -13.38
C THR A 408 29.77 -0.06 -13.25
N GLY A 409 29.08 0.55 -12.29
CA GLY A 409 29.07 1.99 -12.02
C GLY A 409 28.41 2.30 -10.68
N LEU A 410 28.77 1.52 -9.64
CA LEU A 410 28.42 1.85 -8.25
C LEU A 410 29.38 2.94 -7.77
N LEU A 411 28.85 3.99 -7.14
CA LEU A 411 29.62 4.88 -6.27
C LEU A 411 28.84 5.14 -4.99
N ASN A 412 29.30 4.56 -3.89
CA ASN A 412 28.93 4.99 -2.55
C ASN A 412 29.73 6.26 -2.21
N SER A 413 29.19 7.10 -1.34
CA SER A 413 29.97 8.06 -0.55
C SER A 413 29.37 8.17 0.83
N THR A 414 30.22 8.06 1.84
CA THR A 414 29.84 7.92 3.25
C THR A 414 30.58 8.98 4.06
N VAL A 415 29.81 9.79 4.79
CA VAL A 415 30.18 10.58 6.00
C VAL A 415 31.49 11.38 5.98
N SER A 416 31.36 12.66 6.34
CA SER A 416 32.35 13.35 7.19
C SER A 416 31.63 14.07 8.32
N HIS A 417 32.22 14.05 9.52
CA HIS A 417 31.73 14.80 10.68
C HIS A 417 31.94 16.31 10.51
N GLN A 418 31.03 17.09 11.08
CA GLN A 418 31.40 18.05 12.14
C GLN A 418 30.24 18.19 13.14
#